data_AF-A0A950WV80-F1
#
_entry.id   AF-A0A950WV80-F1
#
_cell.length_a   1.000
_cell.length_b   1.000
_cell.length_c   1.000
_cell.angle_alpha   90.00
_cell.angle_beta   90.00
_cell.angle_gamma   90.00
#
_symmetry.space_group_name_H-M   'P 1'
#
loop_
_entity.id
_entity.type
_entity.pdbx_description
1 polymer ?
#
loop_
_entity_poly.entity_id
_entity_poly.type
_entity_poly.pdbx_seq_one_letter_code
_entity_poly.pdbx_strand_id
1 'polypeptide(L)'
;TAMRTAQLMQEARAAEGAGEWAADPTTKVVADGARGGVAGGIHVHAVRMRGMFAHQEVILGTTGQTLVLRHDTFGRDCYMPGVLLAVKQVANRPGLTVGLEKLLG
;
A
#
# COMPACT_ATOMS: atom_id res chain seq x y z
N THR A 1 -1.85 6.19 1.28
CA THR A 1 -1.73 4.75 1.63
C THR A 1 -1.08 3.97 0.50
N ALA A 2 -1.68 3.89 -0.71
CA ALA A 2 -1.15 3.11 -1.83
C ALA A 2 0.33 3.37 -2.15
N MET A 3 0.75 4.65 -2.24
CA MET A 3 2.16 5.00 -2.50
C MET A 3 3.12 4.51 -1.40
N ARG A 4 2.71 4.58 -0.13
CA ARG A 4 3.52 4.09 1.00
C ARG A 4 3.62 2.56 0.95
N THR A 5 2.54 1.87 0.58
CA THR A 5 2.56 0.42 0.39
C THR A 5 3.50 0.02 -0.76
N ALA A 6 3.42 0.70 -1.90
CA ALA A 6 4.34 0.46 -3.01
C ALA A 6 5.80 0.68 -2.60
N GLN A 7 6.09 1.76 -1.87
CA GLN A 7 7.42 2.03 -1.34
C GLN A 7 7.90 0.91 -0.40
N LEU A 8 7.09 0.49 0.57
CA LEU A 8 7.45 -0.59 1.50
C LEU A 8 7.70 -1.92 0.77
N MET A 9 6.91 -2.23 -0.27
CA MET A 9 7.13 -3.42 -1.10
C MET A 9 8.48 -3.35 -1.83
N GLN A 10 8.86 -2.19 -2.33
CA GLN A 10 10.19 -2.02 -2.95
C GLN A 10 11.32 -2.16 -1.93
N GLU A 11 11.20 -1.53 -0.76
CA GLU A 11 12.18 -1.60 0.32
C GLU A 11 12.39 -3.07 0.74
N ALA A 12 11.29 -3.82 0.92
CA ALA A 12 11.36 -5.25 1.24
C ALA A 12 12.03 -6.08 0.14
N ARG A 13 11.69 -5.86 -1.14
CA ARG A 13 12.34 -6.57 -2.26
C ARG A 13 13.83 -6.28 -2.33
N ALA A 14 14.24 -5.03 -2.12
CA ALA A 14 15.64 -4.64 -2.13
C ALA A 14 16.41 -5.29 -0.97
N ALA A 15 15.83 -5.33 0.23
CA ALA A 15 16.44 -5.97 1.40
C ALA A 15 16.66 -7.49 1.19
N GLU A 16 15.74 -8.16 0.52
CA GLU A 16 15.82 -9.60 0.20
C GLU A 16 16.66 -9.91 -1.06
N GLY A 17 17.27 -8.89 -1.69
CA GLY A 17 18.06 -9.08 -2.91
C GLY A 17 17.25 -9.64 -4.09
N ALA A 18 15.94 -9.39 -4.14
CA ALA A 18 15.01 -10.02 -5.08
C ALA A 18 15.16 -9.56 -6.55
N GLY A 19 16.18 -8.75 -6.86
CA GLY A 19 16.44 -8.20 -8.18
C GLY A 19 15.34 -7.27 -8.69
N GLU A 20 15.47 -6.88 -9.96
CA GLU A 20 14.47 -6.06 -10.64
C GLU A 20 13.14 -6.80 -10.82
N TRP A 21 12.08 -6.05 -11.08
CA TRP A 21 10.81 -6.64 -11.48
C TRP A 21 10.96 -7.38 -12.81
N ALA A 22 10.17 -8.44 -12.98
CA ALA A 22 10.09 -9.11 -14.28
C ALA A 22 9.66 -8.11 -15.35
N ALA A 23 10.17 -8.30 -16.56
CA ALA A 23 9.78 -7.48 -17.71
C ALA A 23 8.26 -7.53 -17.88
N ASP A 24 7.66 -6.37 -18.13
CA ASP A 24 6.24 -6.26 -18.39
C ASP A 24 5.89 -7.02 -19.69
N PRO A 25 5.08 -8.09 -19.63
CA PRO A 25 4.78 -8.91 -20.80
C PRO A 25 3.79 -8.24 -21.77
N THR A 26 3.26 -7.06 -21.42
CA THR A 26 2.21 -6.41 -22.20
C THR A 26 2.77 -5.77 -23.47
N THR A 27 2.32 -6.27 -24.62
CA THR A 27 2.77 -5.78 -25.95
C THR A 27 1.77 -4.84 -26.62
N LYS A 28 0.54 -4.74 -26.11
CA LYS A 28 -0.52 -3.90 -26.69
C LYS A 28 -1.31 -3.19 -25.60
N VAL A 29 -1.50 -1.88 -25.77
CA VAL A 29 -2.38 -1.05 -24.94
C VAL A 29 -3.66 -0.79 -25.74
N VAL A 30 -4.81 -1.17 -25.16
CA VAL A 30 -6.13 -1.02 -25.82
C VAL A 30 -6.73 0.37 -25.56
N ALA A 31 -6.49 0.92 -24.37
CA ALA A 31 -6.94 2.24 -23.97
C ALA A 31 -5.84 2.94 -23.16
N ASP A 32 -5.49 4.15 -23.58
CA ASP A 32 -4.42 4.91 -22.95
C ASP A 32 -4.75 5.22 -21.48
N GLY A 33 -3.75 5.07 -20.61
CA GLY A 33 -3.88 5.29 -19.16
C GLY A 33 -4.62 4.20 -18.37
N ALA A 34 -5.24 3.21 -19.02
CA ALA A 34 -6.00 2.15 -18.33
C ALA A 34 -5.14 1.29 -17.38
N ARG A 35 -3.82 1.24 -17.59
CA ARG A 35 -2.85 0.50 -16.78
C ARG A 35 -2.43 1.20 -15.48
N GLY A 36 -3.04 2.34 -15.18
CA GLY A 36 -2.73 3.10 -13.98
C GLY A 36 -1.34 3.75 -14.02
N GLY A 37 -0.96 4.36 -12.91
CA GLY A 37 0.38 4.91 -12.73
C GLY A 37 1.38 3.82 -12.33
N VAL A 38 2.67 4.08 -12.51
CA VAL A 38 3.73 3.17 -12.05
C VAL A 38 4.45 3.81 -10.87
N ALA A 39 4.48 3.10 -9.75
CA ALA A 39 5.22 3.47 -8.56
C ALA A 39 6.21 2.35 -8.25
N GLY A 40 7.48 2.57 -8.59
CA GLY A 40 8.50 1.61 -8.18
C GLY A 40 8.42 0.24 -8.86
N GLY A 41 8.00 0.22 -10.13
CA GLY A 41 7.73 -1.00 -10.89
C GLY A 41 6.39 -1.67 -10.57
N ILE A 42 5.58 -1.09 -9.69
CA ILE A 42 4.24 -1.58 -9.33
C ILE A 42 3.19 -0.71 -10.01
N HIS A 43 2.23 -1.33 -10.70
CA HIS A 43 1.07 -0.64 -11.23
C HIS A 43 0.10 -0.24 -10.12
N VAL A 44 -0.33 1.02 -10.13
CA VAL A 44 -1.25 1.61 -9.16
C VAL A 44 -2.47 2.15 -9.89
N HIS A 45 -3.63 1.58 -9.58
CA HIS A 45 -4.92 2.02 -10.11
C HIS A 45 -5.67 2.81 -9.05
N ALA A 46 -6.22 3.96 -9.45
CA ALA A 46 -6.95 4.86 -8.55
C ALA A 46 -8.38 5.05 -9.04
N VAL A 47 -9.33 4.37 -8.39
CA VAL A 47 -10.76 4.51 -8.66
C VAL A 47 -11.33 5.67 -7.85
N ARG A 48 -12.25 6.44 -8.44
CA ARG A 48 -13.06 7.45 -7.76
C ARG A 48 -14.52 7.07 -7.94
N MET A 49 -15.16 6.65 -6.86
CA MET A 49 -16.53 6.13 -6.88
C MET A 49 -17.28 6.58 -5.64
N ARG A 50 -18.53 7.01 -5.83
CA ARG A 50 -19.44 7.36 -4.73
C ARG A 50 -19.77 6.11 -3.91
N GLY A 51 -19.78 6.24 -2.58
CA GLY A 51 -20.03 5.13 -1.66
C GLY A 51 -18.79 4.37 -1.23
N MET A 52 -17.63 4.63 -1.85
CA MET A 52 -16.33 4.13 -1.40
C MET A 52 -15.66 5.19 -0.53
N PHE A 53 -15.36 4.87 0.73
CA PHE A 53 -14.67 5.82 1.63
C PHE A 53 -13.16 5.74 1.45
N ALA A 54 -12.50 4.69 1.96
CA ALA A 54 -11.11 4.40 1.63
C ALA A 54 -10.90 2.89 1.53
N HIS A 55 -10.56 2.46 0.32
CA HIS A 55 -10.32 1.08 -0.06
C HIS A 55 -8.93 0.97 -0.65
N GLN A 56 -8.19 -0.05 -0.26
CA GLN A 56 -6.92 -0.40 -0.88
C GLN A 56 -6.82 -1.90 -1.02
N GLU A 57 -6.42 -2.34 -2.20
CA GLU A 57 -6.19 -3.74 -2.52
C GLU A 57 -4.78 -3.88 -3.10
N VAL A 58 -4.06 -4.92 -2.66
CA VAL A 58 -2.78 -5.35 -3.22
C VAL A 58 -3.01 -6.75 -3.77
N ILE A 59 -2.84 -6.89 -5.08
CA ILE A 59 -3.03 -8.16 -5.79
C ILE A 59 -1.64 -8.69 -6.14
N LEU A 60 -1.33 -9.90 -5.68
CA LEU A 60 -0.08 -10.60 -5.93
C LEU A 60 -0.41 -11.87 -6.72
N GLY A 61 0.05 -11.93 -7.97
CA GLY A 61 -0.17 -13.07 -8.86
C GLY A 61 1.09 -13.90 -9.07
N THR A 62 0.93 -15.21 -9.23
CA THR A 62 1.96 -16.10 -9.77
C THR A 62 1.29 -17.28 -10.49
N THR A 63 2.07 -18.17 -11.08
CA THR A 63 1.55 -19.32 -11.85
C THR A 63 0.53 -20.12 -11.05
N GLY A 64 -0.71 -20.15 -11.53
CA GLY A 64 -1.80 -20.94 -10.96
C GLY A 64 -2.43 -20.38 -9.68
N GLN A 65 -2.04 -19.20 -9.19
CA GLN A 65 -2.59 -18.66 -7.95
C GLN A 65 -2.55 -17.13 -7.84
N THR A 66 -3.34 -16.60 -6.91
CA THR A 66 -3.38 -15.16 -6.60
C THR A 66 -3.63 -14.98 -5.11
N LEU A 67 -2.92 -14.03 -4.50
CA LEU A 67 -3.15 -13.55 -3.15
C LEU A 67 -3.65 -12.10 -3.22
N VAL A 68 -4.75 -11.82 -2.53
CA VAL A 68 -5.32 -10.47 -2.45
C VAL A 68 -5.29 -10.01 -1.00
N LEU A 69 -4.60 -8.90 -0.74
CA LEU A 69 -4.59 -8.23 0.55
C LEU A 69 -5.44 -6.97 0.44
N ARG A 70 -6.53 -6.93 1.19
CA ARG A 70 -7.53 -5.86 1.09
C ARG A 70 -7.77 -5.19 2.43
N HIS A 71 -7.81 -3.86 2.41
CA HIS A 71 -8.19 -3.04 3.55
C HIS A 71 -9.29 -2.07 3.14
N ASP A 72 -10.47 -2.27 3.73
CA ASP A 72 -11.64 -1.45 3.53
C ASP A 72 -11.95 -0.68 4.82
N THR A 73 -12.10 0.64 4.67
CA THR A 73 -12.53 1.50 5.77
C THR A 73 -13.90 2.06 5.44
N PHE A 74 -14.82 1.94 6.39
CA PHE A 74 -16.22 2.34 6.24
C PHE A 74 -16.55 3.64 6.98
N GLY A 75 -15.63 4.13 7.81
CA GLY A 75 -15.79 5.33 8.61
C GLY A 75 -14.46 5.78 9.21
N ARG A 76 -14.42 7.00 9.76
CA ARG A 76 -13.19 7.55 10.38
C ARG A 76 -12.89 6.96 11.75
N ASP A 77 -13.91 6.39 12.40
CA ASP A 77 -13.83 5.72 13.68
C ASP A 77 -12.79 4.59 13.69
N CYS A 78 -12.54 3.93 12.56
CA CYS A 78 -11.51 2.89 12.45
C CYS A 78 -10.08 3.41 12.71
N TYR A 79 -9.82 4.71 12.54
CA TYR A 79 -8.50 5.30 12.79
C TYR A 79 -8.31 5.73 14.25
N MET A 80 -9.42 6.01 14.96
CA MET A 80 -9.38 6.62 16.30
C MET A 80 -8.61 5.78 17.33
N PRO A 81 -8.69 4.43 17.35
CA PRO A 81 -7.84 3.63 18.23
C PRO A 81 -6.35 3.89 18.03
N GLY A 82 -5.89 3.99 16.78
CA GLY A 82 -4.50 4.29 16.45
C GLY A 82 -4.08 5.70 16.86
N VAL A 83 -4.95 6.69 16.67
CA VAL A 83 -4.71 8.07 17.11
C VAL A 83 -4.58 8.14 18.63
N LEU A 84 -5.48 7.50 19.37
CA LEU A 84 -5.44 7.47 20.83
C LEU A 84 -4.19 6.77 21.36
N LEU A 85 -3.76 5.68 20.71
CA LEU A 85 -2.49 5.03 21.02
C LEU A 85 -1.30 5.98 20.84
N ALA A 86 -1.25 6.70 19.71
CA ALA A 86 -0.20 7.66 19.43
C ALA A 86 -0.16 8.79 20.48
N VAL A 87 -1.32 9.37 20.82
CA VAL A 87 -1.43 10.41 21.85
C VAL A 87 -0.94 9.93 23.21
N LYS A 88 -1.27 8.70 23.61
CA LYS A 88 -0.82 8.12 24.89
C LYS A 88 0.70 7.87 24.93
N GLN A 89 1.32 7.61 23.79
CA GLN A 89 2.73 7.23 23.70
C GLN A 89 3.68 8.41 23.41
N VAL A 90 3.17 9.51 22.86
CA VAL A 90 4.02 10.61 22.34
C VAL A 90 4.91 11.24 23.41
N ALA A 91 4.42 11.37 24.66
CA ALA A 91 5.19 11.96 25.75
C ALA A 91 6.48 11.19 26.09
N ASN A 92 6.50 9.88 25.80
CA ASN A 92 7.63 8.99 26.08
C ASN A 92 8.57 8.81 24.87
N ARG A 93 8.37 9.56 23.78
CA ARG A 93 9.11 9.40 22.53
C ARG A 93 9.71 10.74 22.07
N PRO A 94 10.84 11.16 22.66
CA PRO A 94 11.51 12.37 22.23
C PRO A 94 11.99 12.26 20.77
N GLY A 95 11.98 13.39 20.05
CA GLY A 95 12.33 13.43 18.64
C GLY A 95 11.18 13.04 17.70
N LEU A 96 11.51 12.62 16.49
CA LEU A 96 10.53 12.30 15.45
C LEU A 96 10.34 10.78 15.34
N THR A 97 9.12 10.32 15.65
CA THR A 97 8.68 8.94 15.36
C THR A 97 7.72 8.95 14.17
N VAL A 98 8.14 8.39 13.04
CA VAL A 98 7.26 8.14 11.88
C VAL A 98 6.80 6.68 11.90
N GLY A 99 5.50 6.46 11.69
CA GLY A 99 4.88 5.14 11.57
C GLY A 99 4.18 4.66 12.85
N LEU A 100 2.99 4.07 12.70
CA LEU A 100 2.20 3.51 13.80
C LEU A 100 2.66 2.10 14.19
N GLU A 101 3.35 1.41 13.28
CA GLU A 101 3.98 0.10 13.50
C GLU A 101 4.92 0.11 14.72
N LYS A 102 5.61 1.23 14.97
CA LYS A 102 6.50 1.43 16.12
C LYS A 102 5.78 1.47 17.47
N LEU A 103 4.45 1.54 17.45
CA LEU A 103 3.58 1.55 18.64
C LEU A 103 2.75 0.27 18.78
N LEU A 104 2.54 -0.48 17.69
CA LEU A 104 1.65 -1.64 17.66
C LEU A 104 2.35 -2.96 17.98
N GLY A 105 3.68 -2.99 18.01
CA GLY A 105 4.48 -4.19 18.24
C GLY A 105 5.09 -4.71 16.95
#